data_AF-A0A4U5MB09-F1
#
_entry.id   AF-A0A4U5MB09-F1
#
_cell.length_a   1.000
_cell.length_b   1.000
_cell.length_c   1.000
_cell.angle_alpha   90.00
_cell.angle_beta   90.00
_cell.angle_gamma   90.00
#
_symmetry.space_group_name_H-M   'P 1'
#
loop_
_entity.id
_entity.type
_entity.pdbx_description
1 polymer ?
#
loop_
_entity_poly.entity_id
_entity_poly.type
_entity_poly.pdbx_seq_one_letter_code
_entity_poly.pdbx_strand_id
1 'polypeptide(L)'
;MEEGHCTCPKTGQMLMNTRLVPNRALRNLIVQWCAAHGIPYDPPENTDSSVEAFAAAMPSKAAIEANRATATLLIHKLASGSQRAQTVAARGIRLLAKTGRENRAFIAEAGAIPHLRNLLSSTNSVAQENSRQEKNAAATLFSLSAVHDYKKRIADEEGAVEALAGLLRAGTPRGKKDAVTALFNLSTHTENCLSMMEAGAVTALVGALGNEGLQRKQLVHWL
;
A
#
# COMPACT_ATOMS: atom_id res chain seq x y z
N MET A 1 -29.36 -36.32 1.94
CA MET A 1 -28.52 -35.14 2.26
C MET A 1 -29.46 -33.96 2.27
N GLU A 2 -29.77 -33.42 3.43
CA GLU A 2 -30.77 -32.35 3.58
C GLU A 2 -30.29 -31.04 2.95
N GLU A 3 -31.24 -30.34 2.35
CA GLU A 3 -31.08 -29.15 1.50
C GLU A 3 -30.45 -27.98 2.28
N GLY A 4 -29.35 -27.43 1.77
CA GLY A 4 -28.66 -26.29 2.39
C GLY A 4 -29.54 -25.03 2.41
N HIS A 5 -29.47 -24.27 3.51
CA HIS A 5 -30.23 -23.03 3.65
C HIS A 5 -29.71 -21.93 2.71
N CYS A 6 -30.54 -21.52 1.73
CA CYS A 6 -30.23 -20.43 0.80
C CYS A 6 -30.49 -19.02 1.37
N THR A 7 -30.71 -18.92 2.68
CA THR A 7 -31.16 -17.70 3.36
C THR A 7 -30.27 -17.43 4.56
N CYS A 8 -29.79 -16.20 4.69
CA CYS A 8 -28.98 -15.79 5.85
C CYS A 8 -29.84 -15.86 7.13
N PRO A 9 -29.45 -16.66 8.15
CA PRO A 9 -30.28 -16.83 9.36
C PRO A 9 -30.37 -15.57 10.22
N LYS A 10 -29.48 -14.60 10.01
CA LYS A 10 -29.43 -13.35 10.78
C LYS A 10 -30.19 -12.20 10.14
N THR A 11 -30.32 -12.20 8.81
CA THR A 11 -30.91 -11.08 8.06
C THR A 11 -32.16 -11.46 7.26
N GLY A 12 -32.45 -12.76 7.12
CA GLY A 12 -33.53 -13.27 6.29
C GLY A 12 -33.31 -13.06 4.79
N GLN A 13 -32.16 -12.53 4.38
CA GLN A 13 -31.87 -12.24 2.98
C GLN A 13 -31.41 -13.49 2.22
N MET A 14 -31.89 -13.63 0.99
CA MET A 14 -31.48 -14.69 0.06
C MET A 14 -30.01 -14.50 -0.36
N LEU A 15 -29.24 -15.58 -0.28
CA LEU A 15 -27.85 -15.59 -0.69
C LEU A 15 -27.76 -15.68 -2.23
N MET A 16 -27.32 -14.60 -2.88
CA MET A 16 -27.16 -14.53 -4.34
C MET A 16 -26.09 -15.48 -4.90
N ASN A 17 -25.20 -15.99 -4.03
CA ASN A 17 -24.16 -16.95 -4.40
C ASN A 17 -24.01 -18.00 -3.30
N THR A 18 -24.31 -19.25 -3.64
CA THR A 18 -24.18 -20.42 -2.77
C THR A 18 -22.89 -21.20 -3.02
N ARG A 19 -22.01 -20.72 -3.92
CA ARG A 19 -20.70 -21.35 -4.16
C ARG A 19 -19.84 -21.19 -2.90
N LEU A 20 -19.52 -22.31 -2.29
CA LEU A 20 -18.55 -22.38 -1.21
C LEU A 20 -17.20 -21.87 -1.73
N VAL A 21 -16.70 -20.80 -1.13
CA VAL A 21 -15.32 -20.35 -1.36
C VAL A 21 -14.43 -21.10 -0.37
N PRO A 22 -13.62 -22.08 -0.80
CA PRO A 22 -12.81 -22.84 0.14
C PRO A 22 -11.76 -21.95 0.80
N ASN A 23 -11.76 -21.91 2.14
CA ASN A 23 -10.75 -21.20 2.91
C ASN A 23 -9.46 -22.05 3.00
N ARG A 24 -8.62 -21.94 1.97
CA ARG A 24 -7.37 -22.70 1.85
C ARG A 24 -6.37 -22.39 2.98
N ALA A 25 -6.33 -21.15 3.48
CA ALA A 25 -5.45 -20.77 4.58
C ALA A 25 -5.85 -21.49 5.88
N LEU A 26 -7.15 -21.48 6.22
CA LEU A 26 -7.67 -22.20 7.37
C LEU A 26 -7.48 -23.71 7.21
N ARG A 27 -7.73 -24.27 6.02
CA ARG A 27 -7.49 -25.69 5.73
C ARG A 27 -6.04 -26.07 5.98
N ASN A 28 -5.08 -25.27 5.49
CA ASN A 28 -3.66 -25.53 5.70
C ASN A 28 -3.27 -25.43 7.18
N LEU A 29 -3.84 -24.48 7.93
CA LEU A 29 -3.63 -24.38 9.38
C LEU A 29 -4.16 -25.61 10.12
N ILE A 30 -5.36 -26.11 9.76
CA ILE A 30 -5.92 -27.34 10.35
C ILE A 30 -5.04 -28.53 10.04
N VAL A 31 -4.60 -28.69 8.78
CA VAL A 31 -3.70 -29.79 8.37
C VAL A 31 -2.39 -29.75 9.16
N GLN A 32 -1.76 -28.58 9.28
CA GLN A 32 -0.53 -28.42 10.06
C GLN A 32 -0.74 -28.71 11.54
N TRP A 33 -1.85 -28.27 12.11
CA TRP A 33 -2.18 -28.52 13.51
C TRP A 33 -2.44 -30.00 13.78
N CYS A 34 -3.22 -30.67 12.93
CA CYS A 34 -3.47 -32.11 13.02
C CYS A 34 -2.17 -32.92 12.93
N ALA A 35 -1.28 -32.58 11.99
CA ALA A 35 0.02 -33.23 11.87
C ALA A 35 0.90 -33.03 13.12
N ALA A 36 0.91 -31.82 13.69
CA ALA A 36 1.67 -31.53 14.90
C ALA A 36 1.16 -32.27 16.15
N HIS A 37 -0.10 -32.70 16.16
CA HIS A 37 -0.73 -33.40 17.29
C HIS A 37 -1.00 -34.88 17.01
N GLY A 38 -0.48 -35.42 15.90
CA GLY A 38 -0.64 -36.82 15.52
C GLY A 38 -2.09 -37.24 15.25
N ILE A 39 -2.95 -36.29 14.91
CA ILE A 39 -4.36 -36.54 14.62
C ILE A 39 -4.48 -36.93 13.14
N PRO A 40 -4.98 -38.15 12.82
CA PRO A 40 -5.23 -38.56 11.44
C PRO A 40 -6.29 -37.64 10.82
N TYR A 41 -5.91 -36.89 9.80
CA TYR A 41 -6.80 -36.00 9.07
C TYR A 41 -6.77 -36.39 7.60
N ASP A 42 -7.88 -36.95 7.12
CA ASP A 42 -8.04 -37.36 5.72
C ASP A 42 -9.05 -36.42 5.05
N PRO A 43 -8.59 -35.41 4.28
CA PRO A 43 -9.51 -34.50 3.63
C PRO A 43 -10.26 -35.21 2.50
N PRO A 44 -11.56 -34.94 2.30
CA PRO A 44 -12.32 -35.58 1.22
C PRO A 44 -11.69 -35.27 -0.15
N GLU A 45 -11.38 -36.31 -0.91
CA GLU A 45 -10.86 -36.22 -2.27
C GLU A 45 -11.96 -35.83 -3.29
N ASN A 46 -11.54 -34.94 -4.21
CA ASN A 46 -12.07 -34.66 -5.56
C ASN A 46 -13.38 -33.88 -5.76
N THR A 47 -13.23 -32.68 -6.33
CA THR A 47 -13.72 -32.38 -7.69
C THR A 47 -12.98 -31.14 -8.26
N ASP A 48 -12.63 -31.25 -9.55
CA ASP A 48 -11.98 -30.28 -10.45
C ASP A 48 -10.45 -30.14 -10.45
N SER A 49 -9.86 -31.04 -11.22
CA SER A 49 -8.64 -30.91 -12.02
C SER A 49 -8.68 -29.81 -13.12
N SER A 50 -9.52 -28.77 -13.00
CA SER A 50 -9.67 -27.72 -14.02
C SER A 50 -10.07 -26.34 -13.50
N VAL A 51 -9.77 -26.01 -12.25
CA VAL A 51 -9.85 -24.62 -11.77
C VAL A 51 -8.44 -24.07 -11.56
N GLU A 52 -7.97 -23.34 -12.57
CA GLU A 52 -6.84 -22.43 -12.51
C GLU A 52 -6.82 -21.74 -11.15
N ALA A 53 -5.78 -22.05 -10.37
CA ALA A 53 -5.58 -21.40 -9.10
C ALA A 53 -5.46 -19.90 -9.36
N PHE A 54 -6.42 -19.13 -8.86
CA PHE A 54 -6.33 -17.69 -8.62
C PHE A 54 -5.25 -17.35 -7.55
N ALA A 55 -4.14 -18.11 -7.52
CA ALA A 55 -2.88 -17.54 -7.11
C ALA A 55 -2.57 -16.48 -8.17
N ALA A 56 -2.32 -15.23 -7.77
CA ALA A 56 -1.76 -14.27 -8.70
C ALA A 56 -0.54 -14.94 -9.34
N ALA A 57 -0.64 -15.27 -10.63
CA ALA A 57 0.42 -15.99 -11.33
C ALA A 57 1.71 -15.23 -11.08
N MET A 58 2.75 -15.93 -10.62
CA MET A 58 4.06 -15.31 -10.42
C MET A 58 4.43 -14.63 -11.74
N PRO A 59 4.78 -13.33 -11.71
CA PRO A 59 5.09 -12.62 -12.94
C PRO A 59 6.22 -13.34 -13.67
N SER A 60 6.07 -13.56 -14.97
CA SER A 60 7.14 -14.13 -15.79
C SER A 60 8.37 -13.21 -15.77
N LYS A 61 9.57 -13.75 -16.04
CA LYS A 61 10.79 -12.94 -16.14
C LYS A 61 10.61 -11.74 -17.09
N ALA A 62 9.96 -11.96 -18.24
CA ALA A 62 9.64 -10.92 -19.19
C ALA A 62 8.72 -9.83 -18.60
N ALA A 63 7.74 -10.22 -17.77
CA ALA A 63 6.86 -9.27 -17.08
C ALA A 63 7.61 -8.46 -16.01
N ILE A 64 8.54 -9.07 -15.29
CA ILE A 64 9.40 -8.40 -14.31
C ILE A 64 10.28 -7.35 -15.00
N GLU A 65 10.94 -7.73 -16.11
CA GLU A 65 11.78 -6.82 -16.90
C GLU A 65 10.97 -5.69 -17.53
N ALA A 66 9.76 -5.97 -18.02
CA ALA A 66 8.84 -4.96 -18.52
C ALA A 66 8.41 -3.98 -17.41
N ASN A 67 8.12 -4.47 -16.21
CA ASN A 67 7.79 -3.63 -15.06
C ASN A 67 8.97 -2.73 -14.65
N ARG A 68 10.19 -3.26 -14.66
CA ARG A 68 11.41 -2.49 -14.41
C ARG A 68 11.58 -1.37 -15.44
N ALA A 69 11.50 -1.69 -16.74
CA ALA A 69 11.59 -0.69 -17.80
C ALA A 69 10.47 0.36 -17.70
N THR A 70 9.25 -0.08 -17.37
CA THR A 70 8.12 0.81 -17.13
C THR A 70 8.39 1.77 -15.97
N ALA A 71 8.94 1.29 -14.85
CA ALA A 71 9.29 2.15 -13.71
C ALA A 71 10.26 3.26 -14.13
N THR A 72 11.34 2.91 -14.83
CA THR A 72 12.34 3.86 -15.33
C THR A 72 11.72 4.92 -16.24
N LEU A 73 10.89 4.51 -17.22
CA LEU A 73 10.24 5.43 -18.15
C LEU A 73 9.26 6.38 -17.44
N LEU A 74 8.48 5.88 -16.47
CA LEU A 74 7.54 6.71 -15.73
C LEU A 74 8.27 7.72 -14.83
N ILE A 75 9.39 7.34 -14.22
CA ILE A 75 10.19 8.26 -13.39
C ILE A 75 10.83 9.35 -14.26
N HIS A 76 11.35 9.01 -15.44
CA HIS A 76 11.81 10.01 -16.40
C HIS A 76 10.70 10.98 -16.80
N LYS A 77 9.47 10.48 -17.07
CA LYS A 77 8.31 11.34 -17.35
C LYS A 77 7.89 12.19 -16.14
N LEU A 78 8.15 11.73 -14.92
CA LEU A 78 7.93 12.51 -13.71
C LEU A 78 8.92 13.68 -13.62
N ALA A 79 10.17 13.44 -13.98
CA ALA A 79 11.26 14.41 -13.92
C ALA A 79 11.13 15.51 -14.99
N SER A 80 10.82 15.15 -16.24
CA SER A 80 10.92 16.06 -17.39
C SER A 80 9.63 16.25 -18.20
N GLY A 81 8.52 15.64 -17.75
CA GLY A 81 7.25 15.69 -18.49
C GLY A 81 6.46 16.98 -18.28
N SER A 82 5.51 17.25 -19.17
CA SER A 82 4.48 18.27 -18.92
C SER A 82 3.65 17.94 -17.68
N GLN A 83 2.95 18.92 -17.13
CA GLN A 83 2.08 18.74 -15.95
C GLN A 83 1.09 17.56 -16.11
N ARG A 84 0.50 17.42 -17.29
CA ARG A 84 -0.37 16.29 -17.64
C ARG A 84 0.39 14.97 -17.69
N ALA A 85 1.59 14.95 -18.29
CA ALA A 85 2.43 13.77 -18.36
C ALA A 85 2.90 13.32 -16.96
N GLN A 86 3.30 14.24 -16.10
CA GLN A 86 3.64 13.98 -14.69
C GLN A 86 2.45 13.42 -13.92
N THR A 87 1.24 13.94 -14.14
CA THR A 87 0.01 13.42 -13.51
C THR A 87 -0.26 11.97 -13.91
N VAL A 88 -0.11 11.65 -15.20
CA VAL A 88 -0.26 10.28 -15.71
C VAL A 88 0.85 9.37 -15.17
N ALA A 89 2.10 9.86 -15.13
CA ALA A 89 3.25 9.13 -14.62
C ALA A 89 3.09 8.80 -13.13
N ALA A 90 2.74 9.78 -12.30
CA ALA A 90 2.48 9.58 -10.88
C ALA A 90 1.37 8.53 -10.63
N ARG A 91 0.29 8.56 -11.43
CA ARG A 91 -0.77 7.54 -11.37
C ARG A 91 -0.23 6.15 -11.74
N GLY A 92 0.59 6.06 -12.79
CA GLY A 92 1.21 4.80 -13.24
C GLY A 92 2.12 4.21 -12.17
N ILE A 93 3.02 5.02 -11.60
CA ILE A 93 3.95 4.62 -10.52
C ILE A 93 3.16 4.12 -9.31
N ARG A 94 2.10 4.82 -8.89
CA ARG A 94 1.24 4.37 -7.78
C ARG A 94 0.63 2.99 -8.05
N LEU A 95 0.15 2.75 -9.27
CA LEU A 95 -0.43 1.45 -9.62
C LEU A 95 0.63 0.36 -9.64
N LEU A 96 1.81 0.64 -10.18
CA LEU A 96 2.94 -0.28 -10.23
C LEU A 96 3.44 -0.65 -8.81
N ALA A 97 3.52 0.31 -7.89
CA ALA A 97 3.86 0.06 -6.48
C ALA A 97 2.83 -0.83 -5.75
N LYS A 98 1.57 -0.79 -6.19
CA LYS A 98 0.47 -1.59 -5.62
C LYS A 98 0.55 -3.06 -6.06
N THR A 99 1.09 -3.36 -7.24
CA THR A 99 1.02 -4.69 -7.86
C THR A 99 2.10 -5.67 -7.40
N GLY A 100 3.11 -5.26 -6.64
CA GLY A 100 4.09 -6.20 -6.09
C GLY A 100 5.24 -5.56 -5.31
N ARG A 101 5.94 -6.35 -4.49
CA ARG A 101 7.12 -5.89 -3.74
C ARG A 101 8.30 -5.59 -4.67
N GLU A 102 8.54 -6.43 -5.68
CA GLU A 102 9.61 -6.24 -6.68
C GLU A 102 9.44 -4.91 -7.44
N ASN A 103 8.19 -4.57 -7.79
CA ASN A 103 7.89 -3.30 -8.45
C ASN A 103 8.24 -2.08 -7.58
N ARG A 104 8.08 -2.18 -6.26
CA ARG A 104 8.52 -1.13 -5.32
C ARG A 104 10.03 -0.95 -5.35
N ALA A 105 10.76 -2.06 -5.50
CA ALA A 105 12.21 -2.02 -5.67
C ALA A 105 12.60 -1.28 -6.94
N PHE A 106 12.02 -1.62 -8.08
CA PHE A 106 12.32 -0.91 -9.34
C PHE A 106 12.01 0.58 -9.26
N ILE A 107 10.91 0.96 -8.59
CA ILE A 107 10.55 2.37 -8.40
C ILE A 107 11.58 3.10 -7.51
N ALA A 108 11.96 2.51 -6.38
CA ALA A 108 12.92 3.10 -5.47
C ALA A 108 14.33 3.18 -6.11
N GLU A 109 14.81 2.07 -6.67
CA GLU A 109 16.12 1.96 -7.34
C GLU A 109 16.26 2.93 -8.51
N ALA A 110 15.21 3.15 -9.28
CA ALA A 110 15.21 4.11 -10.38
C ALA A 110 15.10 5.58 -9.92
N GLY A 111 15.15 5.88 -8.62
CA GLY A 111 15.28 7.24 -8.10
C GLY A 111 13.96 8.01 -7.95
N ALA A 112 12.84 7.32 -7.72
CA ALA A 112 11.54 8.00 -7.63
C ALA A 112 11.41 8.99 -6.44
N ILE A 113 12.10 8.75 -5.32
CA ILE A 113 11.86 9.43 -4.04
C ILE A 113 11.96 10.98 -4.14
N PRO A 114 13.06 11.57 -4.67
CA PRO A 114 13.14 13.03 -4.85
C PRO A 114 12.00 13.61 -5.70
N HIS A 115 11.63 12.93 -6.78
CA HIS A 115 10.56 13.40 -7.67
C HIS A 115 9.18 13.30 -7.03
N LEU A 116 8.92 12.26 -6.24
CA LEU A 116 7.68 12.13 -5.46
C LEU A 116 7.59 13.21 -4.39
N ARG A 117 8.69 13.53 -3.71
CA ARG A 117 8.79 14.66 -2.77
C ARG A 117 8.45 15.98 -3.45
N ASN A 118 9.03 16.26 -4.62
CA ASN A 118 8.73 17.49 -5.37
C ASN A 118 7.24 17.61 -5.73
N LEU A 119 6.58 16.50 -6.06
CA LEU A 119 5.14 16.49 -6.31
C LEU A 119 4.30 16.77 -5.07
N LEU A 120 4.78 16.44 -3.87
CA LEU A 120 4.10 16.77 -2.62
C LEU A 120 4.25 18.25 -2.23
N SER A 121 5.36 18.87 -2.61
CA SER A 121 5.67 20.26 -2.28
C SER A 121 5.26 21.26 -3.37
N SER A 122 4.75 20.78 -4.50
CA SER A 122 4.44 21.63 -5.66
C SER A 122 3.21 22.51 -5.45
N THR A 123 3.39 23.83 -5.61
CA THR A 123 2.33 24.86 -5.59
C THR A 123 1.83 25.22 -7.00
N ASN A 124 1.77 24.24 -7.90
CA ASN A 124 1.39 24.40 -9.31
C ASN A 124 0.02 25.12 -9.53
N SER A 125 -0.16 25.70 -10.73
CA SER A 125 -1.23 26.68 -11.01
C SER A 125 -2.65 26.11 -11.16
N VAL A 126 -2.84 24.78 -11.21
CA VAL A 126 -4.14 24.12 -11.36
C VAL A 126 -4.41 23.22 -10.14
N ALA A 127 -5.17 23.72 -9.17
CA ALA A 127 -5.41 23.06 -7.88
C ALA A 127 -5.85 21.58 -7.99
N GLN A 128 -6.62 21.21 -9.02
CA GLN A 128 -7.09 19.84 -9.21
C GLN A 128 -5.97 18.87 -9.65
N GLU A 129 -5.07 19.30 -10.52
CA GLU A 129 -3.98 18.45 -11.01
C GLU A 129 -2.92 18.23 -9.92
N ASN A 130 -2.64 19.28 -9.14
CA ASN A 130 -1.78 19.19 -7.96
C ASN A 130 -2.33 18.17 -6.97
N SER A 131 -3.61 18.28 -6.63
CA SER A 131 -4.24 17.35 -5.68
C SER A 131 -4.18 15.90 -6.16
N ARG A 132 -4.25 15.65 -7.48
CA ARG A 132 -4.07 14.31 -8.06
C ARG A 132 -2.63 13.83 -7.96
N GLN A 133 -1.65 14.68 -8.29
CA GLN A 133 -0.23 14.38 -8.20
C GLN A 133 0.18 14.09 -6.76
N GLU A 134 -0.14 14.98 -5.84
CA GLU A 134 0.10 14.86 -4.39
C GLU A 134 -0.45 13.54 -3.85
N LYS A 135 -1.72 13.24 -4.13
CA LYS A 135 -2.35 11.98 -3.69
C LYS A 135 -1.64 10.76 -4.26
N ASN A 136 -1.22 10.80 -5.52
CA ASN A 136 -0.50 9.68 -6.12
C ASN A 136 0.90 9.52 -5.53
N ALA A 137 1.59 10.63 -5.26
CA ALA A 137 2.89 10.65 -4.63
C ALA A 137 2.84 10.14 -3.18
N ALA A 138 1.91 10.64 -2.37
CA ALA A 138 1.67 10.18 -1.00
C ALA A 138 1.40 8.67 -0.93
N ALA A 139 0.50 8.17 -1.79
CA ALA A 139 0.18 6.74 -1.84
C ALA A 139 1.38 5.88 -2.28
N THR A 140 2.26 6.42 -3.14
CA THR A 140 3.48 5.73 -3.57
C THR A 140 4.49 5.70 -2.41
N LEU A 141 4.76 6.83 -1.76
CA LEU A 141 5.66 6.91 -0.60
C LEU A 141 5.18 6.01 0.55
N PHE A 142 3.87 5.97 0.82
CA PHE A 142 3.27 4.99 1.74
C PHE A 142 3.59 3.55 1.33
N SER A 143 3.42 3.21 0.05
CA SER A 143 3.68 1.86 -0.44
C SER A 143 5.16 1.47 -0.33
N LEU A 144 6.07 2.43 -0.55
CA LEU A 144 7.51 2.24 -0.42
C LEU A 144 7.94 2.13 1.05
N SER A 145 7.39 2.96 1.96
CA SER A 145 7.76 2.94 3.39
C SER A 145 7.35 1.65 4.09
N ALA A 146 6.39 0.90 3.52
CA ALA A 146 6.06 -0.45 3.98
C ALA A 146 7.18 -1.49 3.74
N VAL A 147 8.25 -1.12 3.00
CA VAL A 147 9.44 -1.95 2.77
C VAL A 147 10.59 -1.39 3.60
N HIS A 148 11.21 -2.25 4.43
CA HIS A 148 12.24 -1.84 5.38
C HIS A 148 13.41 -1.09 4.71
N ASP A 149 13.91 -1.62 3.59
CA ASP A 149 15.09 -1.10 2.87
C ASP A 149 14.91 0.34 2.35
N TYR A 150 13.67 0.81 2.21
CA TYR A 150 13.38 2.16 1.69
C TYR A 150 13.01 3.16 2.78
N LYS A 151 12.80 2.72 4.03
CA LYS A 151 12.42 3.61 5.13
C LYS A 151 13.49 4.67 5.38
N LYS A 152 14.74 4.25 5.54
CA LYS A 152 15.86 5.16 5.76
C LYS A 152 16.03 6.12 4.59
N ARG A 153 16.03 5.59 3.36
CA ARG A 153 16.16 6.40 2.14
C ARG A 153 15.04 7.44 1.97
N ILE A 154 13.81 7.15 2.40
CA ILE A 154 12.72 8.13 2.39
C ILE A 154 12.91 9.20 3.47
N ALA A 155 13.38 8.83 4.66
CA ALA A 155 13.60 9.76 5.76
C ALA A 155 14.83 10.66 5.54
N ASP A 156 15.87 10.15 4.89
CA ASP A 156 17.09 10.88 4.53
C ASP A 156 16.87 11.83 3.33
N GLU A 157 15.78 11.67 2.57
CA GLU A 157 15.43 12.61 1.50
C GLU A 157 14.96 13.94 2.11
N GLU A 158 15.79 14.96 1.97
CA GLU A 158 15.52 16.31 2.47
C GLU A 158 14.13 16.81 2.05
N GLY A 159 13.32 17.24 3.02
CA GLY A 159 11.97 17.76 2.79
C GLY A 159 10.89 16.69 2.60
N ALA A 160 11.22 15.40 2.51
CA ALA A 160 10.22 14.35 2.29
C ALA A 160 9.32 14.15 3.52
N VAL A 161 9.91 14.16 4.72
CA VAL A 161 9.15 14.02 5.98
C VAL A 161 8.29 15.26 6.22
N GLU A 162 8.82 16.46 5.95
CA GLU A 162 8.13 17.74 6.05
C GLU A 162 6.95 17.80 5.09
N ALA A 163 7.12 17.31 3.86
CA ALA A 163 6.05 17.25 2.88
C ALA A 163 4.92 16.29 3.31
N LEU A 164 5.27 15.11 3.85
CA LEU A 164 4.30 14.19 4.44
C LEU A 164 3.59 14.79 5.67
N ALA A 165 4.32 15.51 6.52
CA ALA A 165 3.74 16.23 7.66
C ALA A 165 2.82 17.37 7.21
N GLY A 166 3.18 18.10 6.15
CA GLY A 166 2.35 19.13 5.54
C GLY A 166 1.01 18.60 5.03
N LEU A 167 1.01 17.40 4.43
CA LEU A 167 -0.22 16.71 4.00
C LEU A 167 -1.19 16.44 5.15
N LEU A 168 -0.72 16.23 6.38
CA LEU A 168 -1.60 16.04 7.54
C LEU A 168 -2.46 17.28 7.82
N ARG A 169 -1.92 18.47 7.56
CA ARG A 169 -2.61 19.75 7.75
C ARG A 169 -3.54 20.05 6.58
N ALA A 170 -3.00 20.08 5.36
CA ALA A 170 -3.69 20.62 4.18
C ALA A 170 -4.18 19.57 3.16
N GLY A 171 -3.82 18.29 3.34
CA GLY A 171 -4.13 17.25 2.37
C GLY A 171 -5.59 16.79 2.38
N THR A 172 -6.00 16.11 1.31
CA THR A 172 -7.31 15.43 1.24
C THR A 172 -7.43 14.35 2.33
N PRO A 173 -8.65 13.92 2.74
CA PRO A 173 -8.81 12.87 3.75
C PRO A 173 -8.02 11.58 3.46
N ARG A 174 -7.94 11.20 2.18
CA ARG A 174 -7.13 10.05 1.74
C ARG A 174 -5.63 10.35 1.79
N GLY A 175 -5.21 11.54 1.37
CA GLY A 175 -3.82 11.98 1.49
C GLY A 175 -3.33 12.01 2.94
N LYS A 176 -4.17 12.48 3.88
CA LYS A 176 -3.89 12.44 5.32
C LYS A 176 -3.70 11.02 5.81
N LYS A 177 -4.59 10.08 5.45
CA LYS A 177 -4.47 8.67 5.83
C LYS A 177 -3.18 8.02 5.30
N ASP A 178 -2.88 8.25 4.01
CA ASP A 178 -1.67 7.71 3.38
C ASP A 178 -0.42 8.31 4.05
N ALA A 179 -0.42 9.62 4.36
CA ALA A 179 0.68 10.31 5.03
C ALA A 179 0.91 9.83 6.47
N VAL A 180 -0.14 9.69 7.30
CA VAL A 180 0.01 9.13 8.65
C VAL A 180 0.61 7.73 8.60
N THR A 181 0.09 6.88 7.71
CA THR A 181 0.57 5.50 7.59
C THR A 181 2.02 5.48 7.09
N ALA A 182 2.39 6.38 6.18
CA ALA A 182 3.77 6.52 5.73
C ALA A 182 4.69 6.92 6.88
N LEU A 183 4.36 7.99 7.62
CA LEU A 183 5.12 8.45 8.78
C LEU A 183 5.23 7.37 9.87
N PHE A 184 4.13 6.64 10.13
CA PHE A 184 4.14 5.49 11.03
C PHE A 184 5.16 4.43 10.58
N ASN A 185 5.14 4.03 9.31
CA ASN A 185 6.07 3.04 8.81
C ASN A 185 7.53 3.51 8.92
N LEU A 186 7.78 4.79 8.68
CA LEU A 186 9.13 5.37 8.79
C LEU A 186 9.66 5.35 10.22
N SER A 187 8.82 5.62 11.23
CA SER A 187 9.26 5.63 12.63
C SER A 187 9.61 4.25 13.19
N THR A 188 9.11 3.18 12.57
CA THR A 188 9.51 1.81 12.96
C THR A 188 10.98 1.48 12.64
N HIS A 189 11.70 2.38 11.93
CA HIS A 189 13.14 2.31 11.76
C HIS A 189 13.78 3.34 12.69
N THR A 190 14.45 2.88 13.75
CA THR A 190 14.91 3.72 14.87
C THR A 190 15.85 4.84 14.46
N GLU A 191 16.65 4.65 13.42
CA GLU A 191 17.56 5.67 12.88
C GLU A 191 16.80 6.88 12.29
N ASN A 192 15.53 6.71 11.92
CA ASN A 192 14.72 7.79 11.36
C ASN A 192 14.16 8.73 12.43
N CYS A 193 14.15 8.33 13.70
CA CYS A 193 13.43 9.05 14.76
C CYS A 193 13.91 10.51 14.91
N LEU A 194 15.22 10.75 14.90
CA LEU A 194 15.78 12.10 15.03
C LEU A 194 15.37 13.00 13.86
N SER A 195 15.60 12.55 12.62
CA SER A 195 15.18 13.27 11.40
C SER A 195 13.67 13.54 11.41
N MET A 196 12.85 12.57 11.82
CA MET A 196 11.40 12.75 11.91
C MET A 196 10.98 13.78 12.96
N MET A 197 11.68 13.86 14.09
CA MET A 197 11.43 14.86 15.13
C MET A 197 11.80 16.26 14.63
N GLU A 198 12.97 16.40 14.00
CA GLU A 198 13.46 17.66 13.45
C GLU A 198 12.56 18.19 12.32
N ALA A 199 12.04 17.30 11.47
CA ALA A 199 11.07 17.62 10.42
C ALA A 199 9.65 17.95 10.96
N GLY A 200 9.44 17.93 12.28
CA GLY A 200 8.16 18.28 12.91
C GLY A 200 7.06 17.23 12.71
N ALA A 201 7.41 15.98 12.39
CA ALA A 201 6.43 14.91 12.18
C ALA A 201 5.58 14.64 13.43
N VAL A 202 6.20 14.70 14.62
CA VAL A 202 5.51 14.51 15.91
C VAL A 202 4.42 15.57 16.10
N THR A 203 4.77 16.85 15.91
CA THR A 203 3.82 17.96 16.04
C THR A 203 2.66 17.83 15.05
N ALA A 204 2.95 17.44 13.81
CA ALA A 204 1.92 17.25 12.79
C ALA A 204 0.98 16.07 13.10
N LEU A 205 1.53 14.96 13.64
CA LEU A 205 0.74 13.81 14.08
C LEU A 205 -0.16 14.17 15.27
N VAL A 206 0.38 14.82 16.31
CA VAL A 206 -0.40 15.28 17.47
C VAL A 206 -1.53 16.21 17.04
N GLY A 207 -1.25 17.17 16.16
CA GLY A 207 -2.28 18.06 15.61
C GLY A 207 -3.36 17.33 14.79
N ALA A 208 -2.98 16.27 14.06
CA ALA A 208 -3.93 15.44 13.32
C ALA A 208 -4.83 14.61 14.25
N LEU A 209 -4.37 14.24 15.45
CA LEU A 209 -5.15 13.51 16.45
C LEU A 209 -6.23 14.35 17.12
N GLY A 210 -6.03 15.66 17.22
CA GLY A 210 -7.03 16.59 17.75
C GLY A 210 -8.25 16.78 16.83
N ASN A 211 -8.18 16.35 15.57
CA ASN A 211 -9.29 16.37 14.62
C ASN A 211 -9.86 14.96 14.45
N GLU A 212 -11.13 14.74 14.82
CA GLU A 212 -11.80 13.42 14.98
C GLU A 212 -11.91 12.48 13.74
N GLY A 213 -11.13 12.67 12.68
CA GLY A 213 -11.20 11.88 11.45
C GLY A 213 -10.22 10.69 11.34
N LEU A 214 -9.26 10.55 12.26
CA LEU A 214 -8.18 9.57 12.15
C LEU A 214 -8.44 8.39 13.10
N GLN A 215 -8.69 7.19 12.56
CA GLN A 215 -9.04 6.02 13.37
C GLN A 215 -7.96 5.69 14.41
N ARG A 216 -8.31 5.76 15.70
CA ARG A 216 -7.47 5.41 16.87
C ARG A 216 -6.71 4.07 16.77
N LYS A 217 -7.16 3.14 15.92
CA LYS A 217 -6.55 1.80 15.77
C LYS A 217 -5.13 1.79 15.21
N GLN A 218 -4.71 2.82 14.46
CA GLN A 218 -3.32 2.88 13.95
C GLN A 218 -2.31 3.41 14.99
N LEU A 219 -2.77 3.92 16.13
CA LEU A 219 -1.93 4.66 17.09
C LEU A 219 -1.56 3.90 18.37
N VAL A 220 -2.27 2.82 18.69
CA VAL A 220 -1.98 2.00 19.88
C VAL A 220 -0.60 1.31 19.79
N HIS A 221 0.02 1.34 18.60
CA HIS A 221 1.35 0.81 18.36
C HIS A 221 2.45 1.92 18.31
N TRP A 222 2.10 3.19 18.59
CA TRP A 222 3.03 4.32 18.62
C TRP A 222 3.42 4.79 20.03
N LEU A 223 2.59 4.49 21.04
CA LEU A 223 2.87 4.72 22.46
C LEU A 223 3.30 3.40 23.10
#